data_AF-A0A1G1FZ54-F1
#
_entry.id   AF-A0A1G1FZ54-F1
#
_cell.length_a   1.000
_cell.length_b   1.000
_cell.length_c   1.000
_cell.angle_alpha   90.00
_cell.angle_beta   90.00
_cell.angle_gamma   90.00
#
_symmetry.space_group_name_H-M   'P 1'
#
loop_
_entity.id
_entity.type
_entity.pdbx_description
1 polymer ?
#
loop_
_entity_poly.entity_id
_entity_poly.type
_entity_poly.pdbx_seq_one_letter_code
_entity_poly.pdbx_strand_id
1 'polypeptide(L)'
;MYNLVAAGTLRSRDLTGENTINRLRAAGVKNGEITFVFDGYRKPDASTHYAFRIELVPDPNMKPPVPTVRVSEFRPEGFVLSVTRGATLLTRAELRQIEFVIQVYRL
;
A
#
# COMPACT_ATOMS: atom_id res chain seq x y z
N MET A 1 -14.82 8.48 -16.34
CA MET A 1 -13.89 7.50 -16.94
C MET A 1 -12.74 7.37 -15.96
N TYR A 2 -12.43 6.17 -15.48
CA TYR A 2 -11.35 5.98 -14.51
C TYR A 2 -10.06 5.59 -15.23
N ASN A 3 -8.91 6.12 -14.77
CA ASN A 3 -7.61 5.85 -15.37
C ASN A 3 -6.69 5.16 -14.36
N LEU A 4 -6.03 4.09 -14.76
CA LEU A 4 -4.97 3.47 -13.95
C LEU A 4 -3.79 4.46 -13.86
N VAL A 5 -3.52 4.98 -12.66
CA VAL A 5 -2.48 6.00 -12.43
C VAL A 5 -1.27 5.48 -11.69
N ALA A 6 -1.37 4.33 -11.02
CA ALA A 6 -0.24 3.65 -10.42
C ALA A 6 -0.57 2.18 -10.20
N ALA A 7 0.43 1.31 -10.33
CA ALA A 7 0.29 -0.10 -10.01
C ALA A 7 1.65 -0.71 -9.70
N GLY A 8 1.66 -1.87 -9.06
CA GLY A 8 2.86 -2.67 -8.93
C GLY A 8 2.76 -3.70 -7.83
N THR A 9 3.78 -4.56 -7.82
CA THR A 9 4.00 -5.51 -6.75
C THR A 9 5.10 -4.99 -5.84
N LEU A 10 4.77 -4.82 -4.56
CA LEU A 10 5.61 -4.08 -3.61
C LEU A 10 5.87 -4.91 -2.38
N ARG A 11 7.14 -5.05 -2.02
CA ARG A 11 7.53 -5.46 -0.67
C ARG A 11 7.83 -4.21 0.13
N SER A 12 7.33 -4.11 1.35
CA SER A 12 7.56 -2.88 2.13
C SER A 12 9.03 -2.69 2.59
N ARG A 13 9.89 -3.72 2.44
CA ARG A 13 11.35 -3.59 2.61
C ARG A 13 12.01 -2.85 1.43
N ASP A 14 11.41 -2.96 0.25
CA ASP A 14 11.96 -2.45 -1.00
C ASP A 14 11.32 -1.07 -1.23
N LEU A 15 12.04 0.00 -0.85
CA LEU A 15 11.62 1.40 -1.07
C LEU A 15 11.45 1.74 -2.56
N THR A 16 11.74 0.80 -3.43
CA THR A 16 11.47 0.79 -4.86
C THR A 16 10.86 -0.57 -5.21
N GLY A 17 9.59 -0.60 -5.62
CA GLY A 17 8.94 -1.85 -6.03
C GLY A 17 9.48 -2.39 -7.35
N GLU A 18 9.34 -3.70 -7.55
CA GLU A 18 9.57 -4.33 -8.84
C GLU A 18 8.32 -4.17 -9.72
N ASN A 19 8.51 -4.05 -11.04
CA ASN A 19 7.41 -3.99 -12.02
C ASN A 19 6.33 -2.94 -11.68
N THR A 20 6.75 -1.69 -11.45
CA THR A 20 5.84 -0.61 -11.05
C THR A 20 5.44 0.29 -12.21
N ILE A 21 4.18 0.73 -12.22
CA ILE A 21 3.66 1.80 -13.07
C ILE A 21 3.70 3.11 -12.28
N ASN A 22 4.17 4.20 -12.92
CA ASN A 22 4.32 5.53 -12.33
C ASN A 22 5.10 5.55 -11.01
N ARG A 23 6.15 4.74 -10.94
CA ARG A 23 7.08 4.68 -9.80
C ARG A 23 6.38 4.53 -8.45
N LEU A 24 5.31 3.73 -8.40
CA LEU A 24 4.66 3.37 -7.15
C LEU A 24 5.69 2.74 -6.21
N ARG A 25 5.77 3.25 -4.98
CA ARG A 25 6.82 2.88 -4.04
C ARG A 25 6.42 3.12 -2.59
N ALA A 26 7.07 2.44 -1.66
CA ALA A 26 6.94 2.73 -0.24
C ALA A 26 7.71 4.01 0.10
N ALA A 27 7.05 4.95 0.77
CA ALA A 27 7.63 6.19 1.28
C ALA A 27 7.97 6.10 2.79
N GLY A 28 7.34 5.19 3.51
CA GLY A 28 7.56 5.01 4.94
C GLY A 28 6.94 3.74 5.49
N VAL A 29 7.54 3.20 6.55
CA VAL A 29 7.03 2.00 7.26
C VAL A 29 7.20 2.20 8.76
N LYS A 30 6.10 2.07 9.50
CA LYS A 30 6.05 2.03 10.96
C LYS A 30 5.13 0.88 11.42
N ASN A 31 5.06 0.59 12.70
CA ASN A 31 4.21 -0.50 13.19
C ASN A 31 2.75 -0.29 12.74
N GLY A 32 2.17 -1.32 12.13
CA GLY A 32 0.81 -1.34 11.61
C GLY A 32 0.53 -0.48 10.38
N GLU A 33 1.50 0.29 9.86
CA GLU A 33 1.28 1.25 8.77
C GLU A 33 2.40 1.24 7.73
N ILE A 34 1.99 1.28 6.46
CA ILE A 34 2.89 1.51 5.33
C ILE A 34 2.35 2.70 4.53
N THR A 35 3.20 3.68 4.28
CA THR A 35 2.88 4.81 3.39
C THR A 35 3.41 4.50 2.00
N PHE A 36 2.56 4.61 0.99
CA PHE A 36 2.91 4.45 -0.42
C PHE A 36 2.68 5.76 -1.17
N VAL A 37 3.49 5.98 -2.20
CA VAL A 37 3.42 7.14 -3.08
C VAL A 37 3.74 6.73 -4.51
N PHE A 38 3.22 7.48 -5.47
CA PHE A 38 3.52 7.34 -6.88
C PHE A 38 3.70 8.72 -7.51
N ASP A 39 4.27 8.76 -8.71
CA ASP A 39 4.51 10.01 -9.40
C ASP A 39 3.20 10.66 -9.83
N GLY A 40 3.03 11.94 -9.46
CA GLY A 40 1.77 12.66 -9.68
C GLY A 40 0.72 12.42 -8.59
N TYR A 41 1.05 11.70 -7.52
CA TYR A 41 0.19 11.62 -6.34
C TYR A 41 -0.11 13.03 -5.80
N ARG A 42 -1.38 13.25 -5.49
CA ARG A 42 -1.90 14.40 -4.74
C ARG A 42 -2.83 13.88 -3.68
N LYS A 43 -2.75 14.41 -2.46
CA LYS A 43 -3.73 14.12 -1.41
C LYS A 43 -5.14 14.35 -1.96
N PRO A 44 -6.07 13.38 -1.85
CA PRO A 44 -7.45 13.55 -2.31
C PRO A 44 -8.10 14.81 -1.73
N ASP A 45 -8.88 15.45 -2.59
CA ASP A 45 -9.69 16.64 -2.31
C ASP A 45 -10.95 16.62 -3.20
N ALA A 46 -11.72 17.69 -3.20
CA ALA A 46 -12.95 17.79 -4.00
C ALA A 46 -12.73 17.58 -5.52
N SER A 47 -11.51 17.74 -6.01
CA SER A 47 -11.15 17.62 -7.43
C SER A 47 -10.40 16.32 -7.77
N THR A 48 -9.94 15.58 -6.77
CA THR A 48 -9.08 14.41 -6.95
C THR A 48 -9.55 13.28 -6.07
N HIS A 49 -10.07 12.24 -6.70
CA HIS A 49 -10.52 11.03 -6.04
C HIS A 49 -9.73 9.82 -6.59
N TYR A 50 -9.44 8.86 -5.72
CA TYR A 50 -8.83 7.59 -6.13
C TYR A 50 -9.67 6.41 -5.67
N ALA A 51 -9.65 5.36 -6.48
CA ALA A 51 -10.07 4.02 -6.09
C ALA A 51 -8.84 3.11 -5.99
N PHE A 52 -8.86 2.19 -5.02
CA PHE A 52 -7.74 1.30 -4.71
C PHE A 52 -8.19 -0.15 -4.82
N ARG A 53 -7.35 -0.97 -5.44
CA ARG A 53 -7.38 -2.43 -5.32
C ARG A 53 -6.07 -2.87 -4.70
N ILE A 54 -6.15 -3.50 -3.54
CA ILE A 54 -4.99 -3.89 -2.74
C ILE A 54 -5.17 -5.33 -2.31
N GLU A 55 -4.21 -6.16 -2.68
CA GLU A 55 -4.21 -7.59 -2.37
C GLU A 55 -2.88 -7.94 -1.70
N LEU A 56 -2.95 -8.77 -0.66
CA LEU A 56 -1.77 -9.40 -0.08
C LEU A 56 -1.36 -10.57 -0.97
N VAL A 57 -0.09 -10.66 -1.31
CA VAL A 57 0.43 -11.86 -1.96
C VAL A 57 0.55 -12.96 -0.90
N PRO A 58 -0.08 -14.13 -1.10
CA PRO A 58 0.03 -15.24 -0.16
C PRO A 58 1.47 -15.74 -0.05
N ASP A 59 1.96 -15.88 1.18
CA ASP A 59 3.23 -16.55 1.49
C ASP A 59 2.90 -17.87 2.23
N PRO A 60 3.44 -19.03 1.80
CA PRO A 60 3.22 -20.30 2.50
C PRO A 60 3.66 -20.29 3.98
N ASN A 61 4.54 -19.37 4.38
CA ASN A 61 4.98 -19.19 5.77
C ASN A 61 4.16 -18.13 6.53
N MET A 62 3.10 -17.58 5.92
CA MET A 62 2.29 -16.55 6.54
C MET A 62 1.52 -17.10 7.74
N LYS A 63 1.79 -16.55 8.92
CA LYS A 63 1.14 -16.97 10.16
C LYS A 63 -0.35 -16.58 10.15
N PRO A 64 -1.28 -17.53 10.43
CA PRO A 64 -2.68 -17.20 10.62
C PRO A 64 -2.91 -16.39 11.91
N PRO A 65 -3.96 -15.54 11.96
CA PRO A 65 -4.83 -15.20 10.84
C PRO A 65 -4.09 -14.37 9.78
N VAL A 66 -4.54 -14.49 8.52
CA VAL A 66 -3.99 -13.68 7.41
C VAL A 66 -4.18 -12.20 7.77
N PRO A 67 -3.17 -11.33 7.54
CA PRO A 67 -3.32 -9.91 7.83
C PRO A 67 -4.46 -9.28 7.03
N THR A 68 -5.12 -8.30 7.62
CA THR A 68 -6.10 -7.44 6.95
C THR A 68 -5.43 -6.15 6.54
N VAL A 69 -5.71 -5.67 5.32
CA VAL A 69 -5.16 -4.43 4.77
C VAL A 69 -6.29 -3.49 4.40
N ARG A 70 -6.14 -2.21 4.75
CA ARG A 70 -7.08 -1.16 4.39
C ARG A 70 -6.37 0.16 4.15
N VAL A 71 -6.87 0.98 3.24
CA VAL A 71 -6.47 2.39 3.17
C VAL A 71 -7.04 3.09 4.40
N SER A 72 -6.17 3.59 5.26
CA SER A 72 -6.57 4.23 6.53
C SER A 72 -6.57 5.74 6.46
N GLU A 73 -5.66 6.33 5.67
CA GLU A 73 -5.47 7.78 5.64
C GLU A 73 -4.84 8.24 4.33
N PHE A 74 -5.06 9.49 3.96
CA PHE A 74 -4.31 10.17 2.91
C PHE A 74 -3.53 11.36 3.48
N ARG A 75 -2.22 11.35 3.28
CA ARG A 75 -1.31 12.39 3.74
C ARG A 75 -0.62 13.07 2.56
N PRO A 76 -0.03 14.26 2.72
CA PRO A 76 0.73 14.92 1.65
C PRO A 76 1.85 14.04 1.08
N GLU A 77 2.49 13.22 1.92
CA GLU A 77 3.59 12.32 1.56
C GLU A 77 3.14 11.00 0.88
N GLY A 78 1.85 10.68 0.90
CA GLY A 78 1.34 9.43 0.32
C GLY A 78 0.03 8.94 0.92
N PHE A 79 -0.50 7.85 0.38
CA PHE A 79 -1.63 7.13 0.97
C PHE A 79 -1.12 6.08 1.97
N VAL A 80 -1.85 5.89 3.06
CA VAL A 80 -1.44 5.05 4.18
C VAL A 80 -2.30 3.80 4.20
N LEU A 81 -1.62 2.65 4.23
CA LEU A 81 -2.26 1.37 4.48
C LEU A 81 -2.09 1.00 5.94
N SER A 82 -3.20 0.68 6.61
CA SER A 82 -3.20 0.02 7.91
C SER A 82 -3.24 -1.49 7.69
N VAL A 83 -2.33 -2.20 8.36
CA VAL A 83 -2.19 -3.65 8.27
C VAL A 83 -2.26 -4.23 9.68
N THR A 84 -3.24 -5.11 9.91
CA THR A 84 -3.46 -5.73 11.22
C THR A 84 -3.56 -7.25 11.11
N ARG A 85 -3.25 -7.96 12.20
CA ARG A 85 -3.52 -9.39 12.36
C ARG A 85 -4.54 -9.53 13.48
N GLY A 86 -5.81 -9.73 13.10
CA GLY A 86 -6.93 -9.54 14.02
C GLY A 86 -6.94 -8.11 14.58
N ALA A 87 -6.92 -7.97 15.90
CA ALA A 87 -6.86 -6.68 16.59
C ALA A 87 -5.43 -6.12 16.77
N THR A 88 -4.39 -6.84 16.36
CA THR A 88 -3.00 -6.47 16.63
C THR A 88 -2.37 -5.78 15.42
N LEU A 89 -1.63 -4.68 15.65
CA LEU A 89 -0.80 -4.06 14.62
C LEU A 89 0.43 -4.94 14.34
N LEU A 90 0.73 -5.18 13.06
CA LEU A 90 1.97 -5.88 12.72
C LEU A 90 3.18 -5.01 13.05
N THR A 91 4.26 -5.64 13.51
CA THR A 91 5.53 -4.94 13.72
C THR A 91 6.13 -4.49 12.38
N ARG A 92 6.97 -3.46 12.40
CA ARG A 92 7.74 -3.01 11.22
C ARG A 92 8.52 -4.16 10.56
N ALA A 93 9.04 -5.09 11.35
CA ALA A 93 9.79 -6.24 10.83
C ALA A 93 8.89 -7.21 10.05
N GLU A 94 7.70 -7.50 10.58
CA GLU A 94 6.72 -8.35 9.87
C GLU A 94 6.21 -7.66 8.60
N LEU A 95 5.90 -6.36 8.67
CA LEU A 95 5.43 -5.61 7.49
C LEU A 95 6.43 -5.68 6.34
N ARG A 96 7.73 -5.63 6.62
CA ARG A 96 8.83 -5.70 5.64
C ARG A 96 8.88 -7.02 4.88
N GLN A 97 8.26 -8.06 5.39
CA GLN A 97 8.19 -9.37 4.77
C GLN A 97 6.94 -9.56 3.91
N ILE A 98 5.99 -8.61 3.98
CA ILE A 98 4.74 -8.70 3.24
C ILE A 98 4.90 -8.09 1.85
N GLU A 99 4.38 -8.82 0.88
CA GLU A 99 4.28 -8.40 -0.52
C GLU A 99 2.81 -8.06 -0.83
N PHE A 100 2.63 -6.97 -1.57
CA PHE A 100 1.32 -6.42 -1.93
C PHE A 100 1.24 -6.27 -3.44
N VAL A 101 0.07 -6.57 -4.01
CA VAL A 101 -0.32 -6.10 -5.33
C VAL A 101 -1.21 -4.88 -5.13
N ILE A 102 -0.81 -3.74 -5.69
CA ILE A 102 -1.55 -2.48 -5.57
C ILE A 102 -1.89 -1.97 -6.95
N GLN A 103 -3.14 -1.53 -7.13
CA GLN A 103 -3.59 -0.75 -8.28
C GLN A 103 -4.35 0.49 -7.78
N VAL A 104 -4.02 1.64 -8.35
CA VAL A 104 -4.62 2.94 -8.04
C VAL A 104 -5.23 3.50 -9.30
N TYR A 105 -6.51 3.84 -9.22
CA TYR A 105 -7.26 4.46 -10.29
C TYR A 105 -7.64 5.87 -9.89
N ARG A 106 -7.45 6.86 -10.77
CA ARG A 106 -8.01 8.20 -10.59
C ARG A 106 -9.39 8.26 -11.20
N LEU A 107 -10.36 8.80 -10.44
CA LEU A 107 -11.77 8.92 -10.83
C LEU A 107 -12.08 10.29 -11.43
#